data_AF-A0A6N9TXC2-F1
#
_entry.id   AF-A0A6N9TXC2-F1
#
_cell.length_a   1.000
_cell.length_b   1.000
_cell.length_c   1.000
_cell.angle_alpha   90.00
_cell.angle_beta   90.00
_cell.angle_gamma   90.00
#
_symmetry.space_group_name_H-M   'P 1'
#
loop_
_entity.id
_entity.type
_entity.pdbx_description
1 polymer ?
#
loop_
_entity_poly.entity_id
_entity_poly.type
_entity_poly.pdbx_seq_one_letter_code
_entity_poly.pdbx_strand_id
1 'polypeptide(L)' 'APGPLPRRVAALLGPAPVARAWPPLSTAVGLALWTAATGAALSAMFSANSAVTLLLLLHAATPL' A
#
# COMPACT_ATOMS: atom_id res chain seq x y z
N ALA A 1 -26.62 2.61 36.52
CA ALA A 1 -25.52 3.26 35.78
C ALA A 1 -24.42 2.24 35.57
N PRO A 2 -24.01 1.93 34.32
CA PRO A 2 -22.92 0.98 34.09
C PRO A 2 -21.61 1.60 34.60
N GLY A 3 -20.84 0.83 35.35
CA GLY A 3 -19.65 1.31 36.09
C GLY A 3 -18.46 1.72 35.21
N PRO A 4 -17.38 2.23 35.83
CA PRO A 4 -16.25 2.83 35.13
C PRO A 4 -15.55 1.80 34.24
N LEU A 5 -15.73 1.96 32.92
CA LEU A 5 -15.02 1.15 31.93
C LEU A 5 -13.51 1.36 32.09
N PRO A 6 -12.71 0.27 32.12
CA PRO A 6 -11.26 0.36 32.16
C PRO A 6 -10.75 1.29 31.03
N ARG A 7 -9.87 2.23 31.37
CA ARG A 7 -9.33 3.23 30.42
C ARG A 7 -8.81 2.64 29.10
N ARG A 8 -8.37 1.38 29.11
CA ARG A 8 -7.90 0.64 27.93
C ARG A 8 -9.04 0.27 26.96
N VAL A 9 -10.22 -0.09 27.48
CA VAL A 9 -11.41 -0.35 26.65
C VAL A 9 -12.00 0.95 26.12
N ALA A 10 -11.98 2.01 26.94
CA ALA A 10 -12.35 3.35 26.48
C ALA A 10 -11.40 3.89 25.39
N ALA A 11 -10.12 3.49 25.39
CA ALA A 11 -9.15 3.83 24.34
C ALA A 11 -9.35 3.02 23.06
N LEU A 12 -9.80 1.77 23.15
CA LEU A 12 -10.18 0.94 21.99
C LEU A 12 -11.53 1.36 21.37
N LEU A 13 -12.43 1.90 22.19
CA LEU A 13 -13.68 2.53 21.77
C LEU A 13 -13.51 4.02 21.40
N GLY A 14 -12.32 4.58 21.64
CA GLY A 14 -11.96 5.91 21.19
C GLY A 14 -11.86 5.94 19.67
N PRO A 15 -12.28 7.03 19.00
CA PRO A 15 -12.33 7.12 17.54
C PRO A 15 -10.99 6.71 16.95
N ALA A 16 -11.02 5.78 15.98
CA ALA A 16 -9.83 5.32 15.26
C ALA A 16 -9.04 6.57 14.85
N PRO A 17 -7.73 6.64 15.19
CA PRO A 17 -6.92 7.83 14.94
C PRO A 17 -7.13 8.21 13.48
N VAL A 18 -7.69 9.40 13.26
CA VAL A 18 -7.99 9.93 11.94
C VAL A 18 -6.73 9.70 11.11
N ALA A 19 -6.82 8.78 10.14
CA ALA A 19 -5.80 8.57 9.16
C ALA A 19 -5.72 9.88 8.38
N ARG A 20 -4.92 10.83 8.90
CA ARG A 20 -4.53 12.02 8.18
C ARG A 20 -4.00 11.48 6.86
N ALA A 21 -4.66 11.89 5.77
CA ALA A 21 -4.68 11.19 4.50
C ALA A 21 -3.31 10.93 3.86
N TRP A 22 -2.20 11.44 4.43
CA TRP A 22 -0.88 10.84 4.33
C TRP A 22 0.04 11.29 5.49
N PRO A 23 0.81 10.39 6.12
CA PRO A 23 1.86 10.77 7.05
C PRO A 23 3.01 11.47 6.27
N PRO A 24 3.50 12.63 6.74
CA PRO A 24 4.60 13.32 6.08
C PRO A 24 5.88 12.45 6.09
N LEU A 25 6.65 12.54 5.00
CA LEU A 25 7.95 11.87 4.80
C LEU A 25 8.95 12.11 5.93
N SER A 26 8.76 13.16 6.74
CA SER A 26 9.60 13.48 7.90
C SER A 26 9.44 12.49 9.07
N THR A 27 8.46 11.58 9.02
CA THR A 27 8.28 10.53 10.01
C THR A 27 8.75 9.18 9.48
N ALA A 28 9.29 8.31 10.36
CA ALA A 28 9.72 6.96 9.98
C ALA A 28 8.60 6.14 9.32
N VAL A 29 7.35 6.35 9.75
CA VAL A 29 6.15 5.74 9.16
C VAL A 29 5.91 6.25 7.74
N GLY A 30 6.11 7.55 7.49
CA GLY A 30 6.06 8.13 6.14
C GLY A 30 7.08 7.50 5.20
N LEU A 31 8.34 7.38 5.63
CA LEU A 31 9.38 6.72 4.82
C LEU A 31 9.03 5.26 4.51
N ALA A 32 8.57 4.49 5.50
CA ALA A 32 8.18 3.09 5.29
C ALA A 32 7.01 2.94 4.32
N LEU A 33 6.01 3.84 4.40
CA LEU A 33 4.87 3.82 3.50
C LEU A 33 5.29 4.17 2.06
N TRP A 34 6.17 5.16 1.89
CA TRP A 34 6.67 5.57 0.59
C TRP A 34 7.58 4.53 -0.06
N THR A 35 8.46 3.86 0.70
CA THR A 35 9.27 2.77 0.15
C THR A 35 8.40 1.59 -0.27
N ALA A 36 7.41 1.21 0.54
CA ALA A 36 6.44 0.18 0.18
C ALA A 36 5.63 0.53 -1.08
N ALA A 37 5.12 1.76 -1.17
CA ALA A 37 4.39 2.26 -2.34
C ALA A 37 5.27 2.25 -3.60
N THR A 38 6.52 2.69 -3.48
CA THR A 38 7.48 2.69 -4.58
C THR A 38 7.81 1.25 -5.02
N GLY A 39 8.01 0.33 -4.07
CA GLY A 39 8.26 -1.08 -4.37
C GLY A 39 7.08 -1.77 -5.06
N ALA A 40 5.84 -1.43 -4.66
CA ALA A 40 4.63 -1.92 -5.31
C ALA A 40 4.50 -1.37 -6.74
N ALA A 41 4.75 -0.07 -6.94
CA ALA A 41 4.73 0.56 -8.27
C ALA A 41 5.78 -0.06 -9.20
N LEU A 42 7.01 -0.28 -8.71
CA LEU A 42 8.07 -0.95 -9.47
C LEU A 42 7.69 -2.39 -9.82
N SER A 43 7.11 -3.16 -8.88
CA SER A 43 6.67 -4.53 -9.15
C SER A 43 5.59 -4.60 -10.23
N ALA A 44 4.62 -3.69 -10.19
CA ALA A 44 3.60 -3.57 -11.24
C ALA A 44 4.22 -3.21 -12.60
N MET A 45 5.18 -2.29 -12.61
CA MET A 45 5.89 -1.87 -13.83
C MET A 45 6.73 -3.01 -14.43
N PHE A 46 7.48 -3.76 -13.61
CA PHE A 46 8.23 -4.94 -14.06
C PHE A 46 7.31 -6.04 -14.59
N SER A 47 6.17 -6.28 -13.94
CA SER A 47 5.15 -7.22 -14.41
C SER A 47 4.59 -6.80 -15.77
N ALA A 48 4.26 -5.52 -15.94
CA ALA A 48 3.81 -4.97 -17.22
C ALA A 48 4.89 -5.12 -18.31
N ASN A 49 6.16 -4.84 -18.00
CA ASN A 49 7.26 -4.99 -18.95
C ASN A 49 7.45 -6.44 -19.42
N SER A 50 7.34 -7.39 -18.48
CA SER A 50 7.37 -8.83 -18.80
C SER A 50 6.20 -9.22 -19.70
N ALA A 51 4.98 -8.76 -19.39
CA ALA A 51 3.79 -9.00 -20.21
C ALA A 51 3.94 -8.43 -21.62
N VAL A 52 4.46 -7.21 -21.77
CA VAL A 52 4.74 -6.59 -23.07
C VAL A 52 5.76 -7.42 -23.85
N THR A 53 6.84 -7.87 -23.20
CA THR A 53 7.85 -8.72 -23.84
C THR A 53 7.26 -10.03 -24.33
N LEU A 54 6.44 -10.70 -23.52
CA LEU A 54 5.75 -11.94 -23.90
C LEU A 54 4.76 -11.72 -25.05
N LEU A 55 4.03 -10.60 -25.04
CA LEU A 55 3.08 -10.26 -26.08
C LEU A 55 3.79 -9.97 -27.41
N LEU A 56 4.90 -9.23 -27.38
CA LEU A 56 5.74 -8.99 -28.55
C LEU A 56 6.35 -10.30 -29.08
N LEU A 57 6.82 -11.18 -28.19
CA LEU A 57 7.36 -12.48 -28.58
C LEU A 57 6.28 -13.36 -29.20
N LEU A 58 5.08 -13.41 -28.62
CA LEU A 58 3.95 -14.12 -29.17
C LEU A 58 3.60 -13.57 -30.55
N HIS A 59 3.51 -12.24 -30.69
CA HIS A 59 3.21 -11.59 -31.96
C HIS A 59 4.27 -11.88 -33.04
N ALA A 60 5.55 -11.85 -32.67
CA ALA A 60 6.64 -12.20 -33.57
C ALA A 60 6.65 -13.69 -33.93
N ALA A 61 6.27 -14.57 -32.99
CA ALA A 61 6.17 -16.01 -33.20
C ALA A 61 4.89 -16.42 -33.96
N THR A 62 3.89 -15.55 -34.03
CA THR A 62 2.73 -15.67 -34.92
C THR A 62 2.84 -14.69 -36.09
N PRO A 63 3.77 -14.88 -37.04
CA PRO A 63 3.67 -14.22 -38.32
C PRO A 63 2.53 -14.89 -39.09
N LEU A 64 1.37 -14.23 -39.16
CA LEU A 64 0.30 -14.62 -40.09
C LEU A 64 0.72 -14.27 -41.52
#